data_AF-A0A4W2HMW6-F1
#
_entry.id   AF-A0A4W2HMW6-F1
#
_cell.length_a   1.000
_cell.length_b   1.000
_cell.length_c   1.000
_cell.angle_alpha   90.00
_cell.angle_beta   90.00
_cell.angle_gamma   90.00
#
_symmetry.space_group_name_H-M   'P 1'
#
loop_
_entity.id
_entity.type
_entity.pdbx_description
1 polymer ?
#
loop_
_entity_poly.entity_id
_entity_poly.type
_entity_poly.pdbx_seq_one_letter_code
_entity_poly.pdbx_strand_id
1 'polypeptide(L)'
;MAQLSEPRRCGVLLALLASLLLSGAEAADEERGVHENTIDERTRDKADSSVPSVPRRQDSDGLSGDIFSYEEHCIAKAVTGPCRAAFPRWYFNAEENSCDNFIYGGCRGNKNNYRSKEECMQQCFGKQLYPALPLGSKVVVLVGLFVMVLILLLGASVVCLIRVARRNQERTLRTVWSSGDDKEQLVKNSYVL
;
A
#
# COMPACT_ATOMS: atom_id res chain seq x y z
N MET A 1 13.98 31.34 48.55
CA MET A 1 13.63 29.92 48.36
C MET A 1 13.08 29.73 46.95
N ALA A 2 13.21 28.52 46.39
CA ALA A 2 12.51 28.02 45.19
C ALA A 2 12.46 28.92 43.93
N GLN A 3 13.45 28.75 43.05
CA GLN A 3 13.21 28.79 41.60
C GLN A 3 12.34 27.58 41.21
N LEU A 4 11.31 27.77 40.39
CA LEU A 4 10.56 26.67 39.77
C LEU A 4 10.32 26.98 38.29
N SER A 5 11.27 26.54 37.47
CA SER A 5 11.23 26.62 36.01
C SER A 5 10.44 25.47 35.42
N GLU A 6 9.47 25.78 34.55
CA GLU A 6 8.68 24.80 33.79
C GLU A 6 9.15 24.75 32.32
N PRO A 7 10.06 23.83 31.97
CA PRO A 7 10.28 23.40 30.59
C PRO A 7 10.05 21.89 30.42
N ARG A 8 9.17 21.26 31.21
CA ARG A 8 9.05 19.79 31.26
C ARG A 8 7.95 19.17 30.39
N ARG A 9 6.93 19.94 29.98
CA ARG A 9 5.76 19.39 29.27
C ARG A 9 6.06 18.78 27.89
N CYS A 10 7.10 19.26 27.19
CA CYS A 10 7.44 18.75 25.85
C CYS A 10 8.12 17.37 25.91
N GLY A 11 8.97 17.12 26.91
CA GLY A 11 9.66 15.84 27.09
C GLY A 11 8.72 14.70 27.48
N VAL A 12 7.71 14.98 28.31
CA VAL A 12 6.68 13.99 28.69
C VAL A 12 5.85 13.57 27.49
N LEU A 13 5.47 14.50 26.60
CA LEU A 13 4.69 14.18 25.39
C LEU A 13 5.48 13.28 24.43
N LEU A 14 6.78 13.57 24.21
CA LEU A 14 7.65 12.75 23.37
C LEU A 14 7.89 11.35 23.97
N ALA A 15 8.06 11.26 25.29
CA ALA A 15 8.20 9.97 25.98
C ALA A 15 6.92 9.12 25.85
N LEU A 16 5.74 9.71 26.06
CA LEU A 16 4.45 9.02 25.91
C LEU A 16 4.23 8.52 24.46
N LEU A 17 4.55 9.34 23.45
CA LEU A 17 4.46 8.93 22.04
C LEU A 17 5.42 7.78 21.71
N ALA A 18 6.64 7.79 22.25
CA ALA A 18 7.58 6.67 22.10
C ALA A 18 7.06 5.40 22.77
N SER A 19 6.47 5.50 23.97
CA SER A 19 5.86 4.35 24.67
C SER A 19 4.66 3.76 23.92
N LEU A 20 3.79 4.57 23.31
CA LEU A 20 2.68 4.05 22.49
C LEU A 20 3.18 3.30 21.25
N LEU A 21 4.27 3.74 20.62
CA LEU A 21 4.79 3.13 19.40
C LEU A 21 5.51 1.80 19.63
N LEU A 22 6.03 1.53 20.84
CA LEU A 22 6.67 0.26 21.19
C LEU A 22 5.68 -0.81 21.70
N SER A 23 4.44 -0.45 22.01
CA SER A 23 3.41 -1.40 22.52
C SER A 23 2.48 -1.98 21.44
N GLY A 24 2.65 -1.59 20.16
CA GLY A 24 1.83 -2.04 19.04
C GLY A 24 2.45 -3.22 18.27
N ALA A 25 2.48 -4.40 18.88
CA ALA A 25 2.84 -5.66 18.23
C ALA A 25 1.63 -6.61 18.13
N GLU A 26 1.70 -7.52 17.15
CA GLU A 26 0.97 -8.79 16.97
C GLU A 26 -0.47 -9.01 17.46
N ALA A 27 -1.23 -9.64 16.55
CA ALA A 27 -2.29 -10.64 16.79
C ALA A 27 -3.59 -10.22 17.50
N ALA A 28 -4.68 -10.27 16.72
CA ALA A 28 -5.99 -10.68 17.21
C ALA A 28 -6.55 -11.69 16.20
N ASP A 29 -6.61 -12.96 16.62
CA ASP A 29 -7.25 -14.06 15.91
C ASP A 29 -8.53 -14.47 16.65
N GLU A 30 -9.44 -15.10 15.91
CA GLU A 30 -10.65 -15.85 16.28
C GLU A 30 -11.46 -15.48 17.56
N GLU A 31 -12.76 -15.21 17.38
CA GLU A 31 -13.80 -15.82 18.22
C GLU A 31 -15.13 -15.95 17.45
N ARG A 32 -16.00 -16.81 18.00
CA ARG A 32 -16.97 -17.65 17.29
C ARG A 32 -18.40 -17.11 17.39
N GLY A 33 -19.08 -16.96 16.25
CA GLY A 33 -20.50 -16.62 16.17
C GLY A 33 -21.32 -17.76 15.58
N VAL A 34 -21.85 -18.65 16.42
CA VAL A 34 -22.79 -19.69 15.97
C VAL A 34 -24.16 -19.06 15.71
N HIS A 35 -24.70 -19.25 14.51
CA HIS A 35 -26.16 -19.31 14.36
C HIS A 35 -26.57 -20.39 13.36
N GLU A 36 -27.27 -21.37 13.90
CA GLU A 36 -27.79 -22.55 13.22
C GLU A 36 -28.99 -22.19 12.33
N ASN A 37 -29.13 -22.85 11.17
CA ASN A 37 -30.40 -22.99 10.46
C ASN A 37 -30.36 -24.20 9.52
N THR A 38 -30.87 -25.32 10.02
CA THR A 38 -31.12 -26.57 9.31
C THR A 38 -32.26 -26.43 8.31
N ILE A 39 -32.06 -26.83 7.05
CA ILE A 39 -33.14 -27.28 6.13
C ILE A 39 -32.64 -28.51 5.36
N ASP A 40 -33.53 -29.50 5.24
CA ASP A 40 -33.26 -30.90 4.89
C ASP A 40 -32.78 -31.23 3.47
N GLU A 41 -32.22 -32.45 3.36
CA GLU A 41 -31.98 -33.20 2.14
C GLU A 41 -33.19 -33.31 1.19
N ARG A 42 -32.91 -33.33 -0.13
CA ARG A 42 -33.42 -34.44 -0.96
C ARG A 42 -32.51 -34.80 -2.14
N THR A 43 -31.84 -35.94 -1.97
CA THR A 43 -31.20 -36.81 -2.96
C THR A 43 -31.84 -36.86 -4.37
N ARG A 44 -30.98 -36.97 -5.39
CA ARG A 44 -31.04 -38.10 -6.36
C ARG A 44 -29.70 -38.33 -7.09
N ASP A 45 -29.39 -39.60 -7.27
CA ASP A 45 -28.11 -40.18 -7.68
C ASP A 45 -27.91 -40.28 -9.20
N LYS A 46 -26.65 -40.39 -9.65
CA LYS A 46 -26.15 -41.63 -10.29
C LYS A 46 -24.60 -41.65 -10.38
N ALA A 47 -24.01 -42.84 -10.17
CA ALA A 47 -22.56 -43.04 -10.10
C ALA A 47 -22.03 -44.03 -11.16
N ASP A 48 -20.75 -43.85 -11.52
CA ASP A 48 -19.72 -44.85 -11.87
C ASP A 48 -18.37 -44.08 -11.98
N SER A 49 -17.17 -44.61 -11.69
CA SER A 49 -16.79 -45.92 -11.16
C SER A 49 -15.47 -45.82 -10.33
N SER A 50 -14.78 -46.94 -10.08
CA SER A 50 -13.52 -47.06 -9.30
C SER A 50 -12.32 -47.52 -10.19
N VAL A 51 -11.02 -47.53 -9.83
CA VAL A 51 -10.28 -47.97 -8.61
C VAL A 51 -8.84 -47.30 -8.55
N PRO A 52 -7.89 -47.53 -7.59
CA PRO A 52 -7.70 -46.65 -6.42
C PRO A 52 -6.27 -46.11 -6.09
N SER A 53 -6.26 -45.05 -5.27
CA SER A 53 -5.32 -44.70 -4.16
C SER A 53 -3.78 -44.83 -4.26
N VAL A 54 -3.08 -43.67 -4.21
CA VAL A 54 -1.76 -43.50 -3.57
C VAL A 54 -1.82 -42.25 -2.66
N PRO A 55 -1.37 -42.28 -1.38
CA PRO A 55 -1.48 -41.14 -0.46
C PRO A 55 -0.20 -40.29 -0.30
N ARG A 56 -0.40 -39.04 0.20
CA ARG A 56 0.54 -37.92 0.44
C ARG A 56 0.83 -37.02 -0.79
N ARG A 57 0.97 -35.70 -0.65
CA ARG A 57 1.10 -34.84 0.56
C ARG A 57 0.02 -33.74 0.63
N GLN A 58 -0.25 -33.27 1.84
CA GLN A 58 -0.76 -31.92 2.06
C GLN A 58 0.43 -30.96 1.96
N ASP A 59 0.38 -30.03 1.01
CA ASP A 59 1.23 -28.84 0.99
C ASP A 59 0.30 -27.62 0.99
N SER A 60 0.72 -26.63 1.76
CA SER A 60 -0.04 -25.55 2.39
C SER A 60 -0.72 -24.53 1.48
N ASP A 61 -1.75 -23.86 2.04
CA ASP A 61 -2.13 -22.47 1.79
C ASP A 61 -2.33 -22.03 0.32
N GLY A 62 -3.37 -22.57 -0.31
CA GLY A 62 -3.83 -22.13 -1.63
C GLY A 62 -4.96 -21.10 -1.57
N LEU A 63 -4.63 -19.79 -1.57
CA LEU A 63 -5.58 -18.72 -1.94
C LEU A 63 -5.82 -18.74 -3.47
N SER A 64 -6.34 -19.85 -3.99
CA SER A 64 -6.58 -20.07 -5.42
C SER A 64 -7.99 -19.61 -5.82
N GLY A 65 -8.26 -18.32 -5.67
CA GLY A 65 -9.40 -17.63 -6.27
C GLY A 65 -8.96 -16.90 -7.54
N ASP A 66 -9.00 -17.59 -8.67
CA ASP A 66 -8.98 -17.03 -10.04
C ASP A 66 -7.95 -15.93 -10.35
N ILE A 67 -6.65 -16.27 -10.27
CA ILE A 67 -5.62 -15.51 -10.99
C ILE A 67 -5.83 -15.75 -12.50
N PHE A 68 -6.61 -14.88 -13.14
CA PHE A 68 -6.72 -14.84 -14.59
C PHE A 68 -5.36 -14.49 -15.20
N SER A 69 -4.66 -15.50 -15.72
CA SER A 69 -3.35 -15.34 -16.35
C SER A 69 -3.48 -14.60 -17.69
N TYR A 70 -3.37 -13.28 -17.65
CA TYR A 70 -3.47 -12.41 -18.83
C TYR A 70 -2.44 -12.79 -19.91
N GLU A 71 -1.24 -13.21 -19.51
CA GLU A 71 -0.17 -13.68 -20.40
C GLU A 71 -0.65 -14.82 -21.32
N GLU A 72 -1.27 -15.86 -20.76
CA GLU A 72 -1.71 -17.06 -21.50
C GLU A 72 -2.92 -16.80 -22.41
N HIS A 73 -3.79 -15.87 -22.02
CA HIS A 73 -5.07 -15.61 -22.67
C HIS A 73 -5.02 -14.45 -23.68
N CYS A 74 -4.05 -13.55 -23.56
CA CYS A 74 -4.04 -12.30 -24.33
C CYS A 74 -2.69 -11.98 -24.98
N ILE A 75 -1.56 -12.38 -24.39
CA ILE A 75 -0.22 -12.07 -24.93
C ILE A 75 0.33 -13.24 -25.76
N ALA A 76 0.01 -14.48 -25.38
CA ALA A 76 0.43 -15.68 -26.10
C ALA A 76 -0.04 -15.66 -27.57
N LYS A 77 0.87 -15.87 -28.53
CA LYS A 77 0.57 -15.84 -29.98
C LYS A 77 -0.47 -16.88 -30.38
N ALA A 78 -1.23 -16.63 -31.44
CA ALA A 78 -2.24 -17.58 -31.94
C ALA A 78 -1.62 -18.96 -32.29
N VAL A 79 -2.29 -20.05 -31.92
CA VAL A 79 -1.84 -21.43 -32.18
C VAL A 79 -2.92 -22.23 -32.92
N THR A 80 -2.67 -22.56 -34.18
CA THR A 80 -3.52 -23.47 -34.97
C THR A 80 -3.55 -24.88 -34.38
N GLY A 81 -2.42 -25.38 -33.87
CA GLY A 81 -2.30 -26.76 -33.36
C GLY A 81 -2.17 -27.81 -34.48
N PRO A 82 -2.01 -29.11 -34.15
CA PRO A 82 -1.67 -30.15 -35.11
C PRO A 82 -2.89 -30.80 -35.81
N CYS A 83 -4.11 -30.55 -35.32
CA CYS A 83 -5.32 -31.05 -35.96
C CYS A 83 -5.65 -30.25 -37.25
N ARG A 84 -6.38 -30.87 -38.17
CA ARG A 84 -6.59 -30.36 -39.55
C ARG A 84 -8.00 -29.83 -39.84
N ALA A 85 -8.80 -29.52 -38.81
CA ALA A 85 -10.06 -28.81 -39.01
C ALA A 85 -9.79 -27.32 -39.31
N ALA A 86 -10.79 -26.60 -39.82
CA ALA A 86 -10.68 -25.17 -40.12
C ALA A 86 -11.72 -24.38 -39.32
N PHE A 87 -11.48 -24.18 -38.02
CA PHE A 87 -12.35 -23.36 -37.19
C PHE A 87 -11.89 -21.89 -37.23
N PRO A 88 -12.70 -20.94 -37.76
CA PRO A 88 -12.39 -19.52 -37.61
C PRO A 88 -12.48 -19.14 -36.12
N ARG A 89 -11.46 -18.44 -35.63
CA ARG A 89 -11.31 -18.01 -34.23
C ARG A 89 -10.65 -16.64 -34.16
N TRP A 90 -10.82 -15.99 -33.02
CA TRP A 90 -10.21 -14.70 -32.72
C TRP A 90 -9.08 -14.87 -31.70
N TYR A 91 -8.03 -14.06 -31.82
CA TYR A 91 -6.98 -13.93 -30.82
C TYR A 91 -6.68 -12.44 -30.60
N PHE A 92 -6.24 -12.08 -29.40
CA PHE A 92 -5.79 -10.73 -29.09
C PHE A 92 -4.35 -10.54 -29.59
N ASN A 93 -4.16 -9.51 -30.40
CA ASN A 93 -2.87 -9.06 -30.90
C ASN A 93 -2.40 -7.92 -29.99
N ALA A 94 -1.51 -8.24 -29.04
CA ALA A 94 -1.04 -7.28 -28.05
C ALA A 94 -0.15 -6.16 -28.63
N GLU A 95 0.41 -6.34 -29.83
CA GLU A 95 1.19 -5.33 -30.54
C GLU A 95 0.27 -4.25 -31.14
N GLU A 96 -0.86 -4.66 -31.72
CA GLU A 96 -1.87 -3.77 -32.32
C GLU A 96 -3.00 -3.35 -31.34
N ASN A 97 -3.08 -3.97 -30.17
CA ASN A 97 -4.20 -3.88 -29.21
C ASN A 97 -5.57 -4.18 -29.84
N SER A 98 -5.59 -5.08 -30.82
CA SER A 98 -6.74 -5.52 -31.60
C SER A 98 -7.10 -6.98 -31.30
N CYS A 99 -8.27 -7.42 -31.78
CA CYS A 99 -8.60 -8.83 -31.90
C CYS A 99 -8.71 -9.18 -33.38
N ASP A 100 -7.89 -10.15 -33.81
CA ASP A 100 -7.70 -10.55 -35.20
C ASP A 100 -8.13 -12.01 -35.42
N ASN A 101 -8.44 -12.35 -36.68
CA ASN A 101 -8.88 -13.70 -37.04
C ASN A 101 -7.69 -14.64 -37.32
N PHE A 102 -7.84 -15.91 -36.93
CA PHE A 102 -6.97 -17.01 -37.33
C PHE A 102 -7.76 -18.30 -37.51
N ILE A 103 -7.12 -19.33 -38.08
CA ILE A 103 -7.70 -20.66 -38.20
C ILE A 103 -7.14 -21.57 -37.10
N TYR A 104 -8.04 -22.12 -36.28
CA TYR A 104 -7.75 -23.14 -35.29
C TYR A 104 -8.01 -24.55 -35.85
N GLY A 105 -7.01 -25.42 -35.71
CA GLY A 105 -7.00 -26.80 -36.18
C GLY A 105 -7.95 -27.74 -35.43
N GLY A 106 -8.46 -27.31 -34.27
CA GLY A 106 -9.43 -28.05 -33.45
C GLY A 106 -8.86 -28.73 -32.22
N CYS A 107 -7.54 -28.86 -32.09
CA CYS A 107 -6.91 -29.43 -30.89
C CYS A 107 -5.56 -28.75 -30.55
N ARG A 108 -5.18 -28.81 -29.27
CA ARG A 108 -3.89 -28.32 -28.73
C ARG A 108 -3.55 -26.86 -29.11
N GLY A 109 -4.55 -25.99 -29.13
CA GLY A 109 -4.34 -24.54 -29.10
C GLY A 109 -3.97 -24.06 -27.70
N ASN A 110 -3.68 -22.76 -27.57
CA ASN A 110 -3.52 -22.06 -26.30
C ASN A 110 -4.83 -21.33 -25.91
N LYS A 111 -4.78 -20.52 -24.83
CA LYS A 111 -5.95 -19.84 -24.27
C LYS A 111 -6.30 -18.52 -24.98
N ASN A 112 -5.39 -17.94 -25.76
CA ASN A 112 -5.66 -16.82 -26.67
C ASN A 112 -6.40 -17.30 -27.93
N ASN A 113 -7.63 -17.80 -27.74
CA ASN A 113 -8.43 -18.49 -28.76
C ASN A 113 -9.93 -18.38 -28.44
N TYR A 114 -10.57 -17.36 -29.00
CA TYR A 114 -11.94 -16.95 -28.73
C TYR A 114 -12.87 -17.27 -29.91
N ARG A 115 -14.16 -17.42 -29.63
CA ARG A 115 -15.19 -17.71 -30.64
C ARG A 115 -15.68 -16.47 -31.37
N SER A 116 -15.67 -15.31 -30.72
CA SER A 116 -16.07 -14.03 -31.32
C SER A 116 -15.08 -12.91 -31.00
N LYS A 117 -15.17 -11.81 -31.76
CA LYS A 117 -14.35 -10.62 -31.54
C LYS A 117 -14.68 -9.97 -30.20
N GLU A 118 -15.95 -9.96 -29.84
CA GLU A 118 -16.49 -9.35 -28.62
C GLU A 118 -15.97 -10.08 -27.37
N GLU A 119 -15.95 -11.42 -27.39
CA GLU A 119 -15.37 -12.24 -26.32
C GLU A 119 -13.88 -11.92 -26.13
N CYS A 120 -13.12 -11.89 -27.23
CA CYS A 120 -11.70 -11.53 -27.23
C CYS A 120 -11.45 -10.12 -26.68
N MET A 121 -12.20 -9.12 -27.16
CA MET A 121 -12.04 -7.73 -26.72
C MET A 121 -12.46 -7.57 -25.25
N GLN A 122 -13.57 -8.16 -24.82
CA GLN A 122 -14.01 -8.15 -23.42
C GLN A 122 -12.97 -8.81 -22.48
N GLN A 123 -12.29 -9.86 -22.97
CA GLN A 123 -11.32 -10.56 -22.15
C GLN A 123 -9.97 -9.85 -22.06
N CYS A 124 -9.52 -9.20 -23.14
CA CYS A 124 -8.15 -8.69 -23.24
C CYS A 124 -8.01 -7.16 -23.33
N PHE A 125 -8.97 -6.46 -23.95
CA PHE A 125 -8.86 -5.02 -24.16
C PHE A 125 -8.90 -4.24 -22.84
N GLY A 126 -8.03 -3.24 -22.71
CA GLY A 126 -7.94 -2.38 -21.52
C GLY A 126 -7.36 -3.03 -20.25
N LYS A 127 -7.19 -4.36 -20.19
CA LYS A 127 -6.65 -5.05 -18.99
C LYS A 127 -5.13 -4.97 -18.84
N GLN A 128 -4.40 -4.49 -19.86
CA GLN A 128 -2.99 -4.07 -19.75
C GLN A 128 -2.78 -2.88 -18.80
N LEU A 129 -3.84 -2.16 -18.41
CA LEU A 129 -3.72 -0.89 -17.69
C LEU A 129 -3.69 -0.98 -16.16
N TYR A 130 -3.62 -2.19 -15.60
CA TYR A 130 -2.87 -2.38 -14.36
C TYR A 130 -1.55 -3.08 -14.72
N PRO A 131 -0.40 -2.38 -14.78
CA PRO A 131 0.85 -3.07 -14.47
C PRO A 131 0.62 -3.77 -13.12
N ALA A 132 1.01 -5.05 -13.00
CA ALA A 132 0.75 -5.86 -11.82
C ALA A 132 1.15 -5.08 -10.56
N LEU A 133 0.16 -4.45 -9.92
CA LEU A 133 0.42 -3.33 -9.02
C LEU A 133 1.01 -4.00 -7.79
N PRO A 134 2.31 -3.78 -7.52
CA PRO A 134 3.07 -4.71 -6.71
C PRO A 134 2.40 -4.81 -5.35
N LEU A 135 2.35 -6.02 -4.79
CA LEU A 135 1.64 -6.37 -3.56
C LEU A 135 1.99 -5.47 -2.35
N GLY A 136 3.04 -4.67 -2.49
CA GLY A 136 3.31 -3.46 -1.73
C GLY A 136 2.39 -2.25 -1.98
N SER A 137 1.14 -2.35 -2.46
CA SER A 137 0.20 -1.20 -2.44
C SER A 137 0.09 -0.61 -1.03
N LYS A 138 0.07 -1.48 -0.01
CA LYS A 138 0.18 -1.10 1.40
C LYS A 138 1.54 -0.47 1.73
N VAL A 139 2.65 -1.01 1.19
CA VAL A 139 4.01 -0.50 1.41
C VAL A 139 4.20 0.90 0.80
N VAL A 140 3.72 1.15 -0.42
CA VAL A 140 3.79 2.47 -1.07
C VAL A 140 2.96 3.51 -0.31
N VAL A 141 1.76 3.14 0.14
CA VAL A 141 0.93 4.01 0.99
C VAL A 141 1.61 4.27 2.34
N LEU A 142 2.17 3.25 3.00
CA LEU A 142 2.90 3.40 4.26
C LEU A 142 4.15 4.29 4.09
N VAL A 143 5.00 4.02 3.10
CA VAL A 143 6.18 4.85 2.80
C VAL A 143 5.76 6.29 2.48
N GLY A 144 4.70 6.50 1.69
CA GLY A 144 4.14 7.82 1.43
C GLY A 144 3.69 8.53 2.71
N LEU A 145 2.95 7.85 3.58
CA LEU A 145 2.51 8.39 4.87
C LEU A 145 3.70 8.72 5.79
N PHE A 146 4.70 7.84 5.91
CA PHE A 146 5.90 8.09 6.69
C PHE A 146 6.67 9.31 6.16
N VAL A 147 6.87 9.42 4.85
CA VAL A 147 7.52 10.59 4.22
C VAL A 147 6.73 11.88 4.48
N MET A 148 5.40 11.85 4.34
CA MET A 148 4.55 13.01 4.62
C MET A 148 4.60 13.44 6.09
N VAL A 149 4.58 12.50 7.03
CA VAL A 149 4.71 12.79 8.47
C VAL A 149 6.11 13.37 8.78
N LEU A 150 7.18 12.82 8.22
CA LEU A 150 8.53 13.35 8.38
C LEU A 150 8.65 14.80 7.86
N ILE A 151 8.08 15.11 6.69
CA ILE A 151 8.07 16.48 6.13
C ILE A 151 7.32 17.44 7.07
N LEU A 152 6.17 17.05 7.61
CA LEU A 152 5.40 17.87 8.55
C LEU A 152 6.15 18.11 9.87
N LEU A 153 6.81 17.08 10.43
CA LEU A 153 7.61 17.19 11.64
C LEU A 153 8.85 18.07 11.45
N LEU A 154 9.55 17.92 10.33
CA LEU A 154 10.68 18.77 9.96
C LEU A 154 10.23 20.23 9.77
N GLY A 155 9.14 20.47 9.05
CA GLY A 155 8.56 21.81 8.88
C GLY A 155 8.16 22.45 10.21
N ALA A 156 7.47 21.72 11.09
CA ALA A 156 7.08 22.20 12.42
C ALA A 156 8.29 22.49 13.31
N SER A 157 9.34 21.66 13.27
CA SER A 157 10.56 21.90 14.04
C SER A 157 11.32 23.14 13.55
N VAL A 158 11.46 23.33 12.24
CA VAL A 158 12.07 24.55 11.64
C VAL A 158 11.28 25.81 12.01
N VAL A 159 9.95 25.79 11.92
CA VAL A 159 9.10 26.92 12.35
C VAL A 159 9.25 27.20 13.85
N CYS A 160 9.35 26.15 14.68
CA CYS A 160 9.60 26.28 16.11
C CYS A 160 10.98 26.90 16.38
N LEU A 161 12.03 26.44 15.71
CA LEU A 161 13.39 26.99 15.81
C LEU A 161 13.44 28.45 15.37
N ILE A 162 12.77 28.85 14.29
CA ILE A 162 12.67 30.27 13.87
C ILE A 162 11.94 31.10 14.93
N ARG A 163 10.84 30.60 15.51
CA ARG A 163 10.11 31.27 16.60
C ARG A 163 10.94 31.38 17.88
N VAL A 164 11.72 30.37 18.22
CA VAL A 164 12.61 30.35 19.39
C VAL A 164 13.82 31.26 19.17
N ALA A 165 14.45 31.22 17.99
CA ALA A 165 15.57 32.10 17.63
C ALA A 165 15.14 33.57 17.64
N ARG A 166 13.97 33.90 17.08
CA ARG A 166 13.40 35.26 17.14
C ARG A 166 13.13 35.72 18.58
N ARG A 167 12.46 34.89 19.39
CA ARG A 167 12.26 35.16 20.83
C ARG A 167 13.56 35.25 21.61
N ASN A 168 14.60 34.51 21.22
CA ASN A 168 15.92 34.56 21.84
C ASN A 168 16.64 35.85 21.46
N GLN A 169 16.53 36.30 20.21
CA GLN A 169 17.06 37.59 19.75
C GLN A 169 16.37 38.77 20.48
N GLU A 170 15.06 38.71 20.70
CA GLU A 170 14.34 39.69 21.55
C GLU A 170 14.86 39.69 23.00
N ARG A 171 15.26 38.53 23.55
CA ARG A 171 15.86 38.42 24.89
C ARG A 171 17.30 38.91 24.92
N THR A 172 18.14 38.53 23.96
CA THR A 172 19.55 38.95 23.92
C THR A 172 19.67 40.45 23.66
N LEU A 173 18.82 41.02 22.79
CA LEU A 173 18.78 42.46 22.55
C LEU A 173 18.33 43.22 23.81
N ARG A 174 17.37 42.69 24.58
CA ARG A 174 17.04 43.24 25.91
C ARG A 174 18.18 43.11 26.92
N THR A 175 18.91 42.00 26.99
CA THR A 175 20.05 41.86 27.92
C THR A 175 21.23 42.76 27.53
N VAL A 176 21.43 43.01 26.23
CA VAL A 176 22.45 43.96 25.75
C VAL A 176 22.09 45.40 26.17
N TRP A 177 20.84 45.84 25.94
CA TRP A 177 20.40 47.19 26.35
C TRP A 177 20.26 47.35 27.88
N SER A 178 19.88 46.29 28.59
CA SER A 178 19.66 46.33 30.06
C SER A 178 20.94 46.25 30.90
N SER A 179 22.11 46.01 30.30
CA SER A 179 23.38 45.84 31.04
C SER A 179 24.39 46.98 30.83
N GLY A 180 24.16 47.89 29.88
CA GLY A 180 25.10 48.96 29.52
C GLY A 180 24.71 50.36 30.02
N ASP A 181 23.49 50.82 29.72
CA ASP A 181 23.23 52.26 29.64
C ASP A 181 22.72 52.93 30.93
N ASP A 182 22.07 52.20 31.84
CA ASP A 182 21.39 52.80 33.01
C ASP A 182 22.33 53.32 34.13
N LYS A 183 23.65 53.07 34.03
CA LYS A 183 24.62 53.43 35.10
C LYS A 183 25.72 54.42 34.70
N GLU A 184 26.02 54.62 33.42
CA GLU A 184 27.08 55.58 33.02
C GLU A 184 26.59 57.02 32.87
N GLN A 185 25.31 57.27 32.55
CA GLN A 185 24.83 58.65 32.36
C GLN A 185 24.60 59.42 33.66
N LEU A 186 24.13 58.76 34.73
CA LEU A 186 23.89 59.43 36.02
C LEU A 186 25.18 59.82 36.76
N VAL A 187 26.29 59.11 36.50
CA VAL A 187 27.58 59.35 37.15
C VAL A 187 28.35 60.50 36.48
N LYS A 188 28.18 60.70 35.17
CA LYS A 188 28.94 61.74 34.42
C LYS A 188 28.49 63.17 34.72
N ASN A 189 27.25 63.39 35.17
CA ASN A 189 26.76 64.73 35.53
C ASN A 189 27.09 65.15 36.98
N SER A 190 27.55 64.25 37.85
CA SER A 190 27.89 64.58 39.25
C SER A 190 29.35 64.99 39.48
N TYR A 191 30.17 65.03 38.41
CA TYR A 191 31.60 65.39 38.48
C TYR A 191 31.95 66.66 37.67
N VAL A 192 30.96 67.51 37.36
CA VAL A 192 31.11 68.72 36.52
C VAL A 192 30.48 69.96 37.20
N LEU A 193 30.49 69.97 38.54
CA LEU A 193 30.06 71.07 39.42
C LEU A 193 30.98 71.14 40.64
#